data_AF-J3NZY3-F1
#
_entry.id   AF-J3NZY3-F1
#
_cell.length_a   1.000
_cell.length_b   1.000
_cell.length_c   1.000
_cell.angle_alpha   90.00
_cell.angle_beta   90.00
_cell.angle_gamma   90.00
#
_symmetry.space_group_name_H-M   'P 1'
#
loop_
_entity.id
_entity.type
_entity.pdbx_description
1 polymer ?
#
loop_
_entity_poly.entity_id
_entity_poly.type
_entity_poly.pdbx_seq_one_letter_code
_entity_poly.pdbx_strand_id
1 'polypeptide(L)'
;MKKFVPARPEHKPPLIPMPHNRSIQEGCRTPSSDYYDQIQPSSYSQTKDDRSTFSIGPSRRGTEGFVQQTLTPHSVRNTSLDSTGNSFRRASTLEGDQATANIYKQSSLKERSRLVQRQNAIRELIDTEVSFVRDMNVIEEIYKGTAEACPKLDSKTIKLIFRNTDEIIEFHTSFLAELKEAVSAVYCPKSRRPPLIRESRKDSTMSESMMVQSGISSLAKEVAVEPDDAKDRQASIGPTFAKNIERMRAVHETFLRTSDPASKWLIQIQGDDAVQVWLSECNEAAKDFTAAWNLDSLLIKPMQRITKYPNLIIQLLQYTPEDHPDREALMFARSALENAILDINKTKKNFELVGQIVGRKRKGLDVRAGFARAFGKRVDKLQVLTVRIQEDPEYKALQEKFGDDYLRLQAMLRNVEFYTRQVSEYVHQFLQLLSAMNLMMRLQPSPYPEIESKWARFYISINVENVALDQHLAQVRKHVIEPFALVIRCYDRPSLAMKKRAKRRVDYERVEQLKKAGKKVDKQLGEVAEQYEALNEMLKKELPKLPVYTEKIGNICLGNLVCIQLKWFSTWKEKVKVVLEDAHVPELAEVLVSFQRKFRDMEEQVRGTGILNPSLKLRTP
;
A
#
# COMPACT_ATOMS: atom_id res chain seq x y z
N MET A 1 -11.88 80.77 44.51
CA MET A 1 -12.25 79.52 45.21
C MET A 1 -11.19 78.46 44.89
N LYS A 2 -10.46 77.99 45.90
CA LYS A 2 -9.28 77.12 45.77
C LYS A 2 -9.72 75.68 45.48
N LYS A 3 -9.10 75.04 44.47
CA LYS A 3 -9.34 73.64 44.08
C LYS A 3 -8.69 72.69 45.09
N PHE A 4 -9.46 71.69 45.51
CA PHE A 4 -9.09 70.64 46.46
C PHE A 4 -8.14 69.64 45.79
N VAL A 5 -6.99 69.35 46.42
CA VAL A 5 -6.04 68.31 46.01
C VAL A 5 -6.13 67.17 47.04
N PRO A 6 -6.47 65.93 46.65
CA PRO A 6 -6.50 64.82 47.59
C PRO A 6 -5.08 64.34 47.95
N ALA A 7 -4.89 63.95 49.21
CA ALA A 7 -3.61 63.52 49.79
C ALA A 7 -3.13 62.15 49.26
N ARG A 8 -1.80 61.96 49.22
CA ARG A 8 -1.15 60.69 48.84
C ARG A 8 -1.32 59.64 49.95
N PRO A 9 -1.55 58.35 49.62
CA PRO A 9 -1.62 57.28 50.60
C PRO A 9 -0.24 56.94 51.22
N GLU A 10 -0.22 56.76 52.54
CA GLU A 10 0.94 56.35 53.34
C GLU A 10 1.15 54.82 53.27
N HIS A 11 1.72 54.31 52.18
CA HIS A 11 2.34 52.99 52.20
C HIS A 11 3.59 52.96 51.31
N LYS A 12 4.72 52.52 51.89
CA LYS A 12 5.97 52.31 51.16
C LYS A 12 5.86 51.10 50.22
N PRO A 13 6.34 51.19 48.97
CA PRO A 13 6.43 50.03 48.09
C PRO A 13 7.49 49.03 48.61
N PRO A 14 7.30 47.71 48.40
CA PRO A 14 8.25 46.68 48.83
C PRO A 14 9.58 46.77 48.05
N LEU A 15 10.65 46.34 48.72
CA LEU A 15 12.04 46.47 48.25
C LEU A 15 12.35 45.58 47.03
N ILE A 16 13.12 46.14 46.09
CA ILE A 16 13.68 45.48 44.91
C ILE A 16 14.85 44.57 45.35
N PRO A 17 14.89 43.28 44.99
CA PRO A 17 16.07 42.44 45.20
C PRO A 17 17.20 42.82 44.24
N MET A 18 18.39 43.10 44.77
CA MET A 18 19.62 43.32 44.00
C MET A 18 20.25 42.00 43.50
N PRO A 19 20.99 41.99 42.37
CA PRO A 19 21.49 40.78 41.73
C PRO A 19 22.92 40.43 42.20
N HIS A 20 23.23 39.14 42.42
CA HIS A 20 24.60 38.61 42.51
C HIS A 20 24.78 37.35 41.66
N ASN A 21 26.02 37.16 41.20
CA ASN A 21 26.51 36.45 40.00
C ASN A 21 26.32 34.92 39.89
N ARG A 22 26.05 34.50 38.64
CA ARG A 22 26.50 33.32 37.86
C ARG A 22 26.74 31.96 38.56
N SER A 23 26.05 30.92 38.06
CA SER A 23 26.69 29.81 37.32
C SER A 23 25.69 29.10 36.38
N ILE A 24 26.21 28.53 35.29
CA ILE A 24 25.52 27.91 34.15
C ILE A 24 25.34 26.41 34.42
N GLN A 25 24.15 25.82 34.21
CA GLN A 25 23.94 24.53 33.51
C GLN A 25 22.45 24.09 33.45
N GLU A 26 21.97 24.02 32.20
CA GLU A 26 20.98 23.14 31.54
C GLU A 26 19.89 22.37 32.33
N GLY A 27 18.65 22.49 31.85
CA GLY A 27 17.53 21.59 32.18
C GLY A 27 16.16 22.09 31.70
N CYS A 28 15.87 21.98 30.40
CA CYS A 28 14.59 22.38 29.82
C CYS A 28 13.45 21.43 30.28
N ARG A 29 12.51 21.94 31.10
CA ARG A 29 11.20 21.32 31.36
C ARG A 29 10.09 22.25 30.88
N THR A 30 9.26 21.74 29.97
CA THR A 30 8.03 22.37 29.44
C THR A 30 6.87 22.28 30.44
N PRO A 31 5.99 23.30 30.58
CA PRO A 31 4.72 23.17 31.28
C PRO A 31 3.67 22.47 30.41
N SER A 32 2.89 21.59 31.04
CA SER A 32 1.72 20.88 30.51
C SER A 32 0.56 21.84 30.25
N SER A 33 -0.20 21.65 29.17
CA SER A 33 -1.38 22.44 28.81
C SER A 33 -2.63 21.54 28.79
N ASP A 34 -3.61 21.96 29.59
CA ASP A 34 -4.87 21.32 29.91
C ASP A 34 -5.88 21.35 28.75
N TYR A 35 -5.80 20.40 27.81
CA TYR A 35 -6.84 20.25 26.78
C TYR A 35 -7.22 18.80 26.45
N TYR A 36 -6.86 17.82 27.28
CA TYR A 36 -7.08 16.39 27.00
C TYR A 36 -7.90 15.60 28.02
N ASP A 37 -8.81 16.24 28.76
CA ASP A 37 -9.64 15.57 29.78
C ASP A 37 -11.13 15.39 29.41
N GLN A 38 -11.46 15.14 28.14
CA GLN A 38 -12.86 14.90 27.73
C GLN A 38 -13.14 13.66 26.88
N ILE A 39 -12.30 12.62 26.89
CA ILE A 39 -12.74 11.28 26.44
C ILE A 39 -12.19 10.19 27.36
N GLN A 40 -12.77 10.08 28.56
CA GLN A 40 -12.82 8.85 29.34
C GLN A 40 -14.21 8.70 29.97
N PRO A 41 -14.90 7.57 29.81
CA PRO A 41 -15.91 7.18 30.76
C PRO A 41 -15.25 6.34 31.86
N SER A 42 -15.16 6.92 33.06
CA SER A 42 -14.98 6.21 34.31
C SER A 42 -16.22 6.43 35.16
N SER A 43 -16.94 5.36 35.48
CA SER A 43 -17.35 5.11 36.86
C SER A 43 -17.81 3.67 37.03
N TYR A 44 -17.08 2.96 37.88
CA TYR A 44 -17.56 1.83 38.66
C TYR A 44 -18.83 2.23 39.42
N SER A 45 -19.83 1.36 39.42
CA SER A 45 -20.86 1.31 40.46
C SER A 45 -21.17 -0.15 40.72
N GLN A 46 -20.78 -0.59 41.92
CA GLN A 46 -21.12 -1.89 42.50
C GLN A 46 -22.64 -1.99 42.67
N THR A 47 -23.23 -3.06 42.16
CA THR A 47 -24.39 -3.71 42.78
C THR A 47 -24.15 -5.21 42.78
N LYS A 48 -24.25 -5.79 43.98
CA LYS A 48 -24.37 -7.23 44.22
C LYS A 48 -25.85 -7.58 44.05
N ASP A 49 -26.16 -8.64 43.32
CA ASP A 49 -26.83 -9.84 43.84
C ASP A 49 -27.46 -10.69 42.72
N ASP A 50 -27.57 -11.98 43.06
CA ASP A 50 -28.45 -13.03 42.54
C ASP A 50 -28.10 -13.87 41.29
N ARG A 51 -27.65 -15.10 41.63
CA ARG A 51 -28.22 -16.40 41.23
C ARG A 51 -28.75 -16.54 39.80
N SER A 52 -28.08 -17.38 39.01
CA SER A 52 -28.67 -18.66 38.58
C SER A 52 -27.70 -19.56 37.83
N THR A 53 -27.61 -20.76 38.37
CA THR A 53 -27.03 -21.99 37.84
C THR A 53 -27.79 -22.44 36.60
N PHE A 54 -27.11 -22.81 35.51
CA PHE A 54 -27.59 -23.88 34.63
C PHE A 54 -26.40 -24.63 34.00
N SER A 55 -26.21 -25.86 34.47
CA SER A 55 -25.42 -26.91 33.86
C SER A 55 -26.34 -27.77 32.99
N ILE A 56 -25.86 -28.19 31.81
CA ILE A 56 -26.14 -29.42 31.02
C ILE A 56 -25.15 -29.27 29.84
N GLY A 57 -24.19 -30.16 29.58
CA GLY A 57 -24.32 -31.60 29.40
C GLY A 57 -24.15 -31.92 27.89
N PRO A 58 -23.20 -32.78 27.48
CA PRO A 58 -22.72 -32.88 26.09
C PRO A 58 -23.47 -33.93 25.27
N SER A 59 -23.57 -33.77 23.94
CA SER A 59 -23.85 -34.92 23.06
C SER A 59 -23.56 -34.69 21.57
N ARG A 60 -22.78 -35.66 21.04
CA ARG A 60 -22.81 -36.32 19.72
C ARG A 60 -22.58 -35.49 18.43
N ARG A 61 -21.49 -35.77 17.70
CA ARG A 61 -21.28 -36.87 16.71
C ARG A 61 -22.02 -36.61 15.39
N GLY A 62 -21.24 -36.29 14.37
CA GLY A 62 -21.61 -36.35 12.95
C GLY A 62 -20.32 -36.49 12.15
N THR A 63 -20.04 -37.71 11.74
CA THR A 63 -18.90 -38.19 10.95
C THR A 63 -19.14 -37.93 9.47
N GLU A 64 -18.12 -37.49 8.73
CA GLU A 64 -17.88 -37.66 7.28
C GLU A 64 -16.65 -36.79 6.96
N GLY A 65 -15.64 -37.14 6.17
CA GLY A 65 -15.34 -38.27 5.31
C GLY A 65 -14.09 -37.82 4.53
N PHE A 66 -12.97 -38.51 4.72
CA PHE A 66 -11.67 -38.27 4.10
C PHE A 66 -11.70 -38.45 2.58
N VAL A 67 -11.05 -37.56 1.80
CA VAL A 67 -10.29 -37.96 0.60
C VAL A 67 -9.05 -37.07 0.47
N GLN A 68 -7.87 -37.67 0.60
CA GLN A 68 -6.56 -37.05 0.38
C GLN A 68 -5.77 -38.05 -0.48
N GLN A 69 -5.51 -37.71 -1.75
CA GLN A 69 -4.75 -38.56 -2.67
C GLN A 69 -3.29 -38.09 -2.75
N THR A 70 -2.40 -38.92 -2.24
CA THR A 70 -0.94 -38.83 -2.38
C THR A 70 -0.48 -39.65 -3.59
N LEU A 71 0.35 -39.05 -4.44
CA LEU A 71 1.03 -39.70 -5.56
C LEU A 71 2.42 -40.20 -5.12
N THR A 72 2.71 -41.47 -5.37
CA THR A 72 4.05 -42.08 -5.30
C THR A 72 4.33 -42.82 -6.62
N PRO A 73 5.51 -42.66 -7.25
CA PRO A 73 5.87 -43.43 -8.44
C PRO A 73 6.60 -44.73 -8.06
N HIS A 74 6.16 -45.85 -8.64
CA HIS A 74 6.85 -47.13 -8.54
C HIS A 74 7.97 -47.27 -9.57
N SER A 75 9.13 -47.71 -9.06
CA SER A 75 10.30 -48.18 -9.77
C SER A 75 10.14 -49.66 -10.17
N VAL A 76 10.60 -50.03 -11.36
CA VAL A 76 10.80 -51.44 -11.75
C VAL A 76 12.20 -51.58 -12.34
N ARG A 77 12.99 -52.45 -11.70
CA ARG A 77 14.37 -52.80 -12.02
C ARG A 77 14.36 -54.22 -12.57
N ASN A 78 14.88 -54.44 -13.78
CA ASN A 78 15.20 -55.78 -14.27
C ASN A 78 16.71 -55.90 -14.53
N THR A 79 17.29 -56.94 -13.96
CA THR A 79 18.67 -57.42 -14.10
C THR A 79 18.71 -58.64 -15.02
N SER A 80 19.71 -58.74 -15.92
CA SER A 80 20.43 -59.98 -16.31
C SER A 80 21.37 -59.66 -17.49
N LEU A 81 22.71 -59.64 -17.33
CA LEU A 81 23.70 -60.73 -17.36
C LEU A 81 24.10 -61.23 -18.77
N ASP A 82 25.40 -61.11 -19.03
CA ASP A 82 26.21 -61.38 -20.23
C ASP A 82 26.24 -62.86 -20.68
N SER A 83 26.40 -63.08 -21.98
CA SER A 83 27.34 -64.10 -22.49
C SER A 83 27.73 -63.88 -23.95
N THR A 84 28.97 -64.30 -24.23
CA THR A 84 29.89 -63.83 -25.26
C THR A 84 29.83 -64.64 -26.56
N GLY A 85 30.02 -63.96 -27.70
CA GLY A 85 30.89 -64.38 -28.80
C GLY A 85 30.38 -65.42 -29.83
N ASN A 86 30.24 -64.99 -31.09
CA ASN A 86 31.01 -65.60 -32.19
C ASN A 86 31.08 -64.69 -33.42
N SER A 87 32.20 -64.77 -34.14
CA SER A 87 32.63 -63.83 -35.17
C SER A 87 32.56 -64.39 -36.60
N PHE A 88 32.52 -63.47 -37.57
CA PHE A 88 32.76 -63.58 -39.02
C PHE A 88 31.72 -64.29 -39.92
N ARG A 89 31.17 -63.56 -40.91
CA ARG A 89 31.79 -63.38 -42.25
C ARG A 89 31.07 -62.30 -43.08
N ARG A 90 31.90 -61.57 -43.82
CA ARG A 90 31.60 -60.47 -44.74
C ARG A 90 31.25 -61.05 -46.12
N ALA A 91 30.11 -60.65 -46.67
CA ALA A 91 29.84 -60.67 -48.11
C ALA A 91 29.14 -59.36 -48.48
N SER A 92 29.80 -58.59 -49.33
CA SER A 92 29.25 -57.51 -50.17
C SER A 92 28.02 -58.03 -50.94
N THR A 93 26.99 -57.28 -51.32
CA THR A 93 27.00 -56.06 -52.15
C THR A 93 25.52 -55.60 -52.29
N LEU A 94 25.23 -54.30 -52.30
CA LEU A 94 24.01 -53.67 -52.85
C LEU A 94 22.64 -53.84 -52.11
N GLU A 95 22.57 -53.58 -50.80
CA GLU A 95 21.29 -53.26 -50.10
C GLU A 95 21.41 -52.02 -49.17
N GLY A 96 22.38 -51.12 -49.43
CA GLY A 96 22.70 -49.97 -48.58
C GLY A 96 21.74 -48.78 -48.69
N ASP A 97 21.02 -48.64 -49.81
CA ASP A 97 20.26 -47.42 -50.09
C ASP A 97 18.79 -47.47 -49.62
N GLN A 98 18.18 -48.65 -49.50
CA GLN A 98 16.80 -48.77 -49.00
C GLN A 98 16.71 -48.75 -47.47
N ALA A 99 17.68 -49.36 -46.77
CA ALA A 99 17.72 -49.35 -45.30
C ALA A 99 18.02 -47.95 -44.76
N THR A 100 18.96 -47.23 -45.38
CA THR A 100 19.24 -45.82 -45.05
C THR A 100 18.05 -44.92 -45.39
N ALA A 101 17.45 -45.05 -46.57
CA ALA A 101 16.26 -44.29 -46.96
C ALA A 101 15.06 -44.54 -46.02
N ASN A 102 14.86 -45.77 -45.53
CA ASN A 102 13.80 -46.06 -44.56
C ASN A 102 14.09 -45.46 -43.18
N ILE A 103 15.35 -45.46 -42.73
CA ILE A 103 15.76 -44.80 -41.48
C ILE A 103 15.58 -43.27 -41.58
N TYR A 104 15.99 -42.66 -42.70
CA TYR A 104 15.78 -41.23 -42.98
C TYR A 104 14.30 -40.86 -43.08
N LYS A 105 13.47 -41.72 -43.68
CA LYS A 105 12.01 -41.51 -43.71
C LYS A 105 11.41 -41.61 -42.31
N GLN A 106 11.78 -42.61 -41.51
CA GLN A 106 11.29 -42.76 -40.13
C GLN A 106 11.73 -41.62 -39.21
N SER A 107 12.97 -41.13 -39.33
CA SER A 107 13.45 -39.98 -38.56
C SER A 107 12.72 -38.69 -38.97
N SER A 108 12.50 -38.45 -40.27
CA SER A 108 11.75 -37.28 -40.75
C SER A 108 10.29 -37.25 -40.27
N LEU A 109 9.63 -38.42 -40.19
CA LEU A 109 8.25 -38.53 -39.70
C LEU A 109 8.16 -38.30 -38.19
N LYS A 110 9.13 -38.79 -37.42
CA LYS A 110 9.24 -38.51 -35.98
C LYS A 110 9.46 -37.01 -35.73
N GLU A 111 10.33 -36.38 -36.53
CA GLU A 111 10.63 -34.97 -36.42
C GLU A 111 9.42 -34.09 -36.76
N ARG A 112 8.71 -34.42 -37.84
CA ARG A 112 7.44 -33.78 -38.20
C ARG A 112 6.41 -33.92 -37.07
N SER A 113 6.29 -35.11 -36.48
CA SER A 113 5.37 -35.34 -35.37
C SER A 113 5.76 -34.53 -34.12
N ARG A 114 7.06 -34.40 -33.81
CA ARG A 114 7.56 -33.56 -32.71
C ARG A 114 7.17 -32.11 -32.91
N LEU A 115 7.44 -31.55 -34.09
CA LEU A 115 7.14 -30.16 -34.43
C LEU A 115 5.65 -29.85 -34.32
N VAL A 116 4.78 -30.74 -34.82
CA VAL A 116 3.33 -30.59 -34.68
C VAL A 116 2.93 -30.54 -33.20
N GLN A 117 3.49 -31.42 -32.36
CA GLN A 117 3.16 -31.42 -30.94
C GLN A 117 3.69 -30.20 -30.19
N ARG A 118 4.90 -29.73 -30.52
CA ARG A 118 5.41 -28.46 -30.00
C ARG A 118 4.50 -27.30 -30.41
N GLN A 119 4.10 -27.21 -31.68
CA GLN A 119 3.17 -26.17 -32.16
C GLN A 119 1.80 -26.25 -31.48
N ASN A 120 1.29 -27.45 -31.19
CA ASN A 120 0.06 -27.64 -30.42
C ASN A 120 0.20 -27.13 -28.99
N ALA A 121 1.33 -27.41 -28.31
CA ALA A 121 1.60 -26.88 -26.97
C ALA A 121 1.71 -25.34 -26.97
N ILE A 122 2.35 -24.76 -27.99
CA ILE A 122 2.42 -23.30 -28.17
C ILE A 122 1.01 -22.72 -28.35
N ARG A 123 0.20 -23.35 -29.20
CA ARG A 123 -1.20 -22.94 -29.43
C ARG A 123 -2.02 -23.01 -28.15
N GLU A 124 -1.91 -24.09 -27.39
CA GLU A 124 -2.60 -24.24 -26.10
C GLU A 124 -2.20 -23.13 -25.12
N LEU A 125 -0.90 -22.83 -25.00
CA LEU A 125 -0.41 -21.75 -24.14
C LEU A 125 -1.07 -20.40 -24.49
N ILE A 126 -1.08 -20.04 -25.78
CA ILE A 126 -1.61 -18.75 -26.26
C ILE A 126 -3.14 -18.70 -26.18
N ASP A 127 -3.84 -19.74 -26.65
CA ASP A 127 -5.30 -19.76 -26.68
C ASP A 127 -5.87 -19.75 -25.25
N THR A 128 -5.22 -20.47 -24.31
CA THR A 128 -5.61 -20.43 -22.90
C THR A 128 -5.28 -19.08 -22.24
N GLU A 129 -4.23 -18.38 -22.68
CA GLU A 129 -3.92 -17.02 -22.21
C GLU A 129 -4.95 -16.00 -22.71
N VAL A 130 -5.35 -16.10 -23.98
CA VAL A 130 -6.43 -15.28 -24.56
C VAL A 130 -7.74 -15.50 -23.79
N SER A 131 -8.08 -16.75 -23.48
CA SER A 131 -9.28 -17.06 -22.70
C SER A 131 -9.18 -16.49 -21.28
N PHE A 132 -8.01 -16.60 -20.63
CA PHE A 132 -7.79 -16.05 -19.30
C PHE A 132 -7.97 -14.53 -19.29
N VAL A 133 -7.34 -13.80 -20.22
CA VAL A 133 -7.49 -12.33 -20.32
C VAL A 133 -8.95 -11.95 -20.56
N ARG A 134 -9.67 -12.69 -21.43
CA ARG A 134 -11.10 -12.46 -21.67
C ARG A 134 -11.93 -12.64 -20.39
N ASP A 135 -11.71 -13.74 -19.66
CA ASP A 135 -12.40 -14.02 -18.41
C ASP A 135 -12.12 -12.92 -17.36
N MET A 136 -10.89 -12.41 -17.30
CA MET A 136 -10.54 -11.34 -16.38
C MET A 136 -11.17 -10.00 -16.78
N ASN A 137 -11.25 -9.68 -18.07
CA ASN A 137 -11.94 -8.47 -18.54
C ASN A 137 -13.43 -8.49 -18.21
N VAL A 138 -14.08 -9.66 -18.22
CA VAL A 138 -15.47 -9.80 -17.76
C VAL A 138 -15.61 -9.35 -16.29
N ILE A 139 -14.64 -9.68 -15.43
CA ILE A 139 -14.65 -9.22 -14.02
C ILE A 139 -14.62 -7.69 -13.94
N GLU A 140 -13.79 -7.04 -14.76
CA GLU A 140 -13.57 -5.60 -14.70
C GLU A 140 -14.72 -4.82 -15.37
N GLU A 141 -15.13 -5.23 -16.58
CA GLU A 141 -16.11 -4.52 -17.39
C GLU A 141 -17.56 -4.75 -16.94
N ILE A 142 -17.90 -6.00 -16.59
CA ILE A 142 -19.29 -6.36 -16.23
C ILE A 142 -19.47 -6.27 -14.72
N TYR A 143 -18.72 -7.04 -13.94
CA TYR A 143 -18.96 -7.10 -12.49
C TYR A 143 -18.52 -5.80 -11.80
N LYS A 144 -17.26 -5.41 -11.91
CA LYS A 144 -16.76 -4.21 -11.23
C LYS A 144 -17.38 -2.94 -11.82
N GLY A 145 -17.56 -2.87 -13.14
CA GLY A 145 -18.20 -1.74 -13.83
C GLY A 145 -19.64 -1.46 -13.41
N THR A 146 -20.39 -2.48 -12.95
CA THR A 146 -21.76 -2.32 -12.46
C THR A 146 -21.88 -2.34 -10.93
N ALA A 147 -20.80 -2.65 -10.20
CA ALA A 147 -20.83 -2.84 -8.76
C ALA A 147 -21.27 -1.58 -7.99
N GLU A 148 -20.93 -0.38 -8.48
CA GLU A 148 -21.33 0.90 -7.86
C GLU A 148 -22.84 1.15 -7.93
N ALA A 149 -23.56 0.48 -8.85
CA ALA A 149 -25.01 0.56 -8.94
C ALA A 149 -25.72 -0.28 -7.87
N CYS A 150 -25.03 -1.23 -7.22
CA CYS A 150 -25.58 -2.03 -6.14
C CYS A 150 -25.55 -1.24 -4.81
N PRO A 151 -26.70 -0.93 -4.18
CA PRO A 151 -26.77 -0.11 -2.96
C PRO A 151 -26.00 -0.68 -1.76
N LYS A 152 -25.70 -1.99 -1.78
CA LYS A 152 -25.02 -2.72 -0.70
C LYS A 152 -23.51 -2.78 -0.86
N LEU A 153 -22.97 -2.35 -2.00
CA LEU A 153 -21.54 -2.39 -2.30
C LEU A 153 -20.95 -0.99 -2.12
N ASP A 154 -20.37 -0.72 -0.95
CA ASP A 154 -19.58 0.49 -0.74
C ASP A 154 -18.19 0.38 -1.42
N SER A 155 -17.52 1.51 -1.66
CA SER A 155 -16.22 1.52 -2.35
C SER A 155 -15.16 0.66 -1.66
N LYS A 156 -15.25 0.46 -0.33
CA LYS A 156 -14.36 -0.42 0.42
C LYS A 156 -14.63 -1.89 0.11
N THR A 157 -15.90 -2.28 0.03
CA THR A 157 -16.32 -3.64 -0.34
C THR A 157 -15.94 -3.96 -1.78
N ILE A 158 -16.20 -3.06 -2.72
CA ILE A 158 -15.79 -3.21 -4.13
C ILE A 158 -14.28 -3.44 -4.20
N LYS A 159 -13.48 -2.60 -3.52
CA LYS A 159 -12.03 -2.76 -3.46
C LYS A 159 -11.58 -4.08 -2.81
N LEU A 160 -12.33 -4.60 -1.84
CA LEU A 160 -12.02 -5.86 -1.17
C LEU A 160 -12.30 -7.08 -2.06
N ILE A 161 -13.39 -7.06 -2.85
CA ILE A 161 -13.77 -8.18 -3.74
C ILE A 161 -12.83 -8.25 -4.94
N PHE A 162 -12.70 -7.12 -5.65
CA PHE A 162 -11.96 -7.04 -6.91
C PHE A 162 -10.45 -6.83 -6.72
N ARG A 163 -9.99 -6.40 -5.54
CA ARG A 163 -8.56 -6.33 -5.17
C ARG A 163 -7.76 -5.53 -6.22
N ASN A 164 -6.77 -6.15 -6.85
CA ASN A 164 -5.95 -5.60 -7.93
C ASN A 164 -6.21 -6.35 -9.27
N THR A 165 -7.48 -6.63 -9.61
CA THR A 165 -7.85 -7.25 -10.89
C THR A 165 -7.36 -6.46 -12.09
N ASP A 166 -7.35 -5.13 -11.99
CA ASP A 166 -6.82 -4.19 -12.96
C ASP A 166 -5.34 -4.44 -13.25
N GLU A 167 -4.50 -4.57 -12.22
CA GLU A 167 -3.07 -4.87 -12.39
C GLU A 167 -2.84 -6.26 -13.00
N ILE A 168 -3.67 -7.25 -12.65
CA ILE A 168 -3.62 -8.60 -13.24
C ILE A 168 -3.95 -8.53 -14.73
N ILE A 169 -5.01 -7.83 -15.11
CA ILE A 169 -5.44 -7.67 -16.50
C ILE A 169 -4.37 -6.94 -17.31
N GLU A 170 -3.86 -5.83 -16.80
CA GLU A 170 -2.82 -5.04 -17.47
C GLU A 170 -1.57 -5.89 -17.73
N PHE A 171 -1.09 -6.61 -16.72
CA PHE A 171 0.06 -7.50 -16.86
C PHE A 171 -0.20 -8.61 -17.88
N HIS A 172 -1.29 -9.36 -17.76
CA HIS A 172 -1.56 -10.48 -18.65
C HIS A 172 -1.87 -10.06 -20.09
N THR A 173 -2.45 -8.87 -20.29
CA THR A 173 -2.65 -8.29 -21.63
C THR A 173 -1.31 -7.95 -22.29
N SER A 174 -0.39 -7.32 -21.53
CA SER A 174 0.97 -7.04 -22.00
C SER A 174 1.74 -8.34 -22.26
N PHE A 175 1.66 -9.30 -21.34
CA PHE A 175 2.34 -10.59 -21.45
C PHE A 175 1.85 -11.40 -22.66
N LEU A 176 0.55 -11.40 -22.92
CA LEU A 176 -0.04 -12.04 -24.10
C LEU A 176 0.46 -11.40 -25.41
N ALA A 177 0.61 -10.08 -25.45
CA ALA A 177 1.15 -9.39 -26.61
C ALA A 177 2.61 -9.82 -26.88
N GLU A 178 3.44 -9.84 -25.84
CA GLU A 178 4.84 -10.31 -25.94
C GLU A 178 4.94 -11.79 -26.33
N LEU A 179 4.05 -12.64 -25.81
CA LEU A 179 3.99 -14.06 -26.21
C LEU A 179 3.64 -14.22 -27.69
N LYS A 180 2.66 -13.46 -28.20
CA LYS A 180 2.26 -13.50 -29.63
C LYS A 180 3.39 -13.03 -30.54
N GLU A 181 4.14 -12.01 -30.13
CA GLU A 181 5.32 -11.53 -30.85
C GLU A 181 6.41 -12.60 -30.89
N ALA A 182 6.71 -13.21 -29.74
CA ALA A 182 7.73 -14.24 -29.56
C ALA A 182 7.47 -15.53 -30.36
N VAL A 183 6.24 -15.77 -30.82
CA VAL A 183 5.88 -16.96 -31.61
C VAL A 183 5.35 -16.61 -33.01
N SER A 184 5.46 -15.36 -33.43
CA SER A 184 4.87 -14.85 -34.69
C SER A 184 5.34 -15.63 -35.94
N ALA A 185 6.56 -16.19 -35.91
CA ALA A 185 7.10 -17.04 -36.98
C ALA A 185 6.39 -18.41 -37.09
N VAL A 186 5.77 -18.90 -36.01
CA VAL A 186 5.20 -20.26 -35.87
C VAL A 186 3.68 -20.24 -35.75
N TYR A 187 3.13 -19.14 -35.23
CA TYR A 187 1.71 -18.96 -34.94
C TYR A 187 1.20 -17.64 -35.53
N CYS A 188 0.25 -17.74 -36.47
CA CYS A 188 -0.55 -16.61 -36.92
C CYS A 188 -1.89 -16.60 -36.17
N PRO A 189 -2.23 -15.51 -35.46
CA PRO A 189 -3.55 -15.39 -34.83
C PRO A 189 -4.66 -15.49 -35.87
N LYS A 190 -5.75 -16.20 -35.55
CA LYS A 190 -6.96 -16.20 -36.39
C LYS A 190 -7.51 -14.77 -36.48
N SER A 191 -7.33 -14.10 -37.62
CA SER A 191 -8.10 -12.89 -37.96
C SER A 191 -9.56 -13.29 -38.12
N ARG A 192 -10.42 -12.99 -37.13
CA ARG A 192 -11.86 -12.95 -37.33
C ARG A 192 -12.13 -11.83 -38.35
N ARG A 193 -12.53 -12.19 -39.57
CA ARG A 193 -13.09 -11.24 -40.54
C ARG A 193 -14.28 -10.51 -39.88
N PRO A 194 -14.46 -9.20 -40.12
CA PRO A 194 -15.70 -8.52 -39.73
C PRO A 194 -16.88 -9.20 -40.46
N PRO A 195 -18.08 -9.29 -39.85
CA PRO A 195 -19.24 -9.80 -40.55
C PRO A 195 -19.61 -8.81 -41.66
N LEU A 196 -19.55 -9.26 -42.91
CA LEU A 196 -20.14 -8.51 -44.03
C LEU A 196 -21.64 -8.42 -43.80
N ILE A 197 -22.13 -7.18 -43.76
CA ILE A 197 -23.54 -6.81 -43.81
C ILE A 197 -24.16 -7.50 -45.04
N ARG A 198 -25.06 -8.45 -44.79
CA ARG A 198 -25.86 -9.08 -45.84
C ARG A 198 -27.17 -8.31 -45.94
N GLU A 199 -27.23 -7.40 -46.91
CA GLU A 199 -28.45 -6.71 -47.29
C GLU A 199 -29.55 -7.71 -47.70
N SER A 200 -30.76 -7.35 -47.29
CA SER A 200 -32.00 -8.07 -47.48
C SER A 200 -32.45 -8.01 -48.95
N ARG A 201 -32.78 -9.17 -49.55
CA ARG A 201 -33.77 -9.25 -50.63
C ARG A 201 -34.64 -10.49 -50.49
N LYS A 202 -35.93 -10.24 -50.74
CA LYS A 202 -37.14 -11.05 -50.52
C LYS A 202 -37.32 -12.20 -51.51
N ASP A 203 -38.10 -13.18 -51.05
CA ASP A 203 -39.11 -14.03 -51.71
C ASP A 203 -38.76 -14.76 -53.02
N SER A 204 -38.84 -16.10 -53.01
CA SER A 204 -40.02 -16.82 -53.54
C SER A 204 -39.83 -18.35 -53.61
N THR A 205 -40.97 -19.01 -53.40
CA THR A 205 -41.45 -20.40 -53.44
C THR A 205 -40.84 -21.39 -54.45
N MET A 206 -40.67 -22.67 -54.04
CA MET A 206 -41.20 -23.92 -54.65
C MET A 206 -40.32 -25.16 -54.35
N SER A 207 -40.98 -26.30 -54.13
CA SER A 207 -40.46 -27.66 -53.89
C SER A 207 -39.63 -28.23 -55.04
N GLU A 208 -38.69 -29.15 -54.75
CA GLU A 208 -38.72 -30.56 -55.22
C GLU A 208 -37.60 -31.43 -54.62
N SER A 209 -37.94 -32.71 -54.40
CA SER A 209 -37.06 -33.79 -53.97
C SER A 209 -36.17 -34.31 -55.10
N MET A 210 -34.92 -34.71 -54.82
CA MET A 210 -34.33 -35.91 -55.42
C MET A 210 -33.10 -36.45 -54.67
N MET A 211 -33.07 -37.77 -54.57
CA MET A 211 -32.01 -38.65 -54.07
C MET A 211 -30.69 -38.52 -54.87
N VAL A 212 -29.56 -38.88 -54.25
CA VAL A 212 -28.61 -39.95 -54.68
C VAL A 212 -27.18 -39.71 -54.12
N GLN A 213 -26.77 -40.68 -53.28
CA GLN A 213 -25.44 -41.29 -53.07
C GLN A 213 -24.20 -40.52 -52.57
N SER A 214 -23.71 -41.07 -51.45
CA SER A 214 -22.32 -41.49 -51.15
C SER A 214 -21.17 -40.55 -51.52
N GLY A 215 -20.61 -39.92 -50.50
CA GLY A 215 -19.28 -39.32 -50.52
C GLY A 215 -18.73 -39.25 -49.11
N ILE A 216 -17.88 -40.21 -48.77
CA ILE A 216 -17.06 -40.22 -47.57
C ILE A 216 -16.17 -38.96 -47.55
N SER A 217 -16.14 -38.28 -46.40
CA SER A 217 -15.10 -37.36 -45.94
C SER A 217 -14.80 -36.12 -46.81
N SER A 218 -15.43 -34.99 -46.48
CA SER A 218 -14.80 -33.68 -46.65
C SER A 218 -14.71 -32.96 -45.30
N LEU A 219 -13.95 -33.55 -44.38
CA LEU A 219 -13.38 -32.77 -43.29
C LEU A 219 -12.41 -31.78 -43.94
N ALA A 220 -12.66 -30.50 -43.69
CA ALA A 220 -11.92 -29.37 -44.19
C ALA A 220 -10.40 -29.63 -44.20
N LYS A 221 -9.81 -29.67 -45.39
CA LYS A 221 -8.38 -29.40 -45.58
C LYS A 221 -8.16 -27.93 -45.22
N GLU A 222 -7.99 -27.65 -43.93
CA GLU A 222 -7.15 -26.53 -43.53
C GLU A 222 -5.81 -26.75 -44.25
N VAL A 223 -5.33 -25.71 -44.95
CA VAL A 223 -3.98 -25.72 -45.51
C VAL A 223 -3.03 -25.81 -44.31
N ALA A 224 -2.64 -27.04 -43.97
CA ALA A 224 -1.63 -27.29 -42.96
C ALA A 224 -0.36 -26.60 -43.46
N VAL A 225 -0.02 -25.46 -42.84
CA VAL A 225 1.31 -24.90 -42.94
C VAL A 225 2.25 -26.02 -42.54
N GLU A 226 3.05 -26.50 -43.49
CA GLU A 226 4.04 -27.54 -43.22
C GLU A 226 4.91 -27.07 -42.04
N PRO A 227 5.05 -27.88 -40.98
CA PRO A 227 5.82 -27.49 -39.81
C PRO A 227 7.29 -27.32 -40.20
N ASP A 228 7.78 -26.09 -40.08
CA ASP A 228 9.12 -25.68 -40.49
C ASP A 228 10.00 -25.49 -39.23
N ASP A 229 11.02 -26.35 -39.08
CA ASP A 229 11.94 -26.32 -37.94
C ASP A 229 12.71 -25.00 -37.85
N ALA A 230 13.05 -24.38 -38.99
CA ALA A 230 13.77 -23.10 -39.00
C ALA A 230 12.93 -21.96 -38.42
N LYS A 231 11.60 -22.01 -38.59
CA LYS A 231 10.66 -21.07 -37.96
C LYS A 231 10.40 -21.43 -36.51
N ASP A 232 10.31 -22.72 -36.15
CA ASP A 232 10.17 -23.18 -34.76
C ASP A 232 11.31 -22.68 -33.89
N ARG A 233 12.55 -22.75 -34.40
CA ARG A 233 13.76 -22.27 -33.72
C ARG A 233 13.81 -20.75 -33.52
N GLN A 234 12.96 -19.98 -34.19
CA GLN A 234 12.83 -18.54 -33.95
C GLN A 234 11.90 -18.22 -32.77
N ALA A 235 11.14 -19.20 -32.27
CA ALA A 235 10.28 -19.00 -31.12
C ALA A 235 11.09 -18.76 -29.84
N SER A 236 10.79 -17.67 -29.15
CA SER A 236 11.53 -17.23 -27.94
C SER A 236 10.63 -17.19 -26.70
N ILE A 237 10.02 -18.31 -26.34
CA ILE A 237 9.03 -18.37 -25.25
C ILE A 237 9.71 -18.31 -23.89
N GLY A 238 10.80 -19.05 -23.71
CA GLY A 238 11.59 -19.08 -22.47
C GLY A 238 12.09 -17.69 -22.06
N PRO A 239 12.75 -16.92 -22.94
CA PRO A 239 13.16 -15.54 -22.65
C PRO A 239 11.99 -14.62 -22.28
N THR A 240 10.85 -14.73 -22.97
CA THR A 240 9.64 -13.94 -22.66
C THR A 240 9.12 -14.23 -21.25
N PHE A 241 9.09 -15.49 -20.82
CA PHE A 241 8.78 -15.82 -19.43
C PHE A 241 9.84 -15.26 -18.47
N ALA A 242 11.12 -15.50 -18.73
CA ALA A 242 12.21 -15.07 -17.85
C ALA A 242 12.17 -13.54 -17.57
N LYS A 243 11.87 -12.74 -18.60
CA LYS A 243 11.68 -11.29 -18.50
C LYS A 243 10.49 -10.90 -17.60
N ASN A 244 9.41 -11.69 -17.61
CA ASN A 244 8.12 -11.31 -17.00
C ASN A 244 7.81 -11.98 -15.65
N ILE A 245 8.56 -13.02 -15.24
CA ILE A 245 8.27 -13.80 -14.03
C ILE A 245 8.18 -12.95 -12.77
N GLU A 246 9.07 -11.98 -12.58
CA GLU A 246 9.06 -11.16 -11.36
C GLU A 246 7.84 -10.24 -11.30
N ARG A 247 7.46 -9.64 -12.44
CA ARG A 247 6.23 -8.82 -12.54
C ARG A 247 5.00 -9.70 -12.32
N MET A 248 4.95 -10.89 -12.93
CA MET A 248 3.89 -11.88 -12.73
C MET A 248 3.74 -12.26 -11.25
N ARG A 249 4.86 -12.58 -10.59
CA ARG A 249 4.89 -12.94 -9.17
C ARG A 249 4.31 -11.81 -8.33
N ALA A 250 4.76 -10.58 -8.53
CA ALA A 250 4.34 -9.43 -7.73
C ALA A 250 2.83 -9.13 -7.83
N VAL A 251 2.26 -9.14 -9.06
CA VAL A 251 0.82 -8.87 -9.25
C VAL A 251 -0.05 -9.97 -8.66
N HIS A 252 0.33 -11.25 -8.87
CA HIS A 252 -0.38 -12.41 -8.31
C HIS A 252 -0.26 -12.50 -6.79
N GLU A 253 0.92 -12.22 -6.23
CA GLU A 253 1.12 -12.21 -4.77
C GLU A 253 0.17 -11.22 -4.10
N THR A 254 0.05 -10.02 -4.67
CA THR A 254 -0.83 -8.96 -4.15
C THR A 254 -2.29 -9.40 -4.15
N PHE A 255 -2.74 -10.02 -5.25
CA PHE A 255 -4.10 -10.54 -5.41
C PHE A 255 -4.41 -11.68 -4.43
N LEU A 256 -3.49 -12.65 -4.33
CA LEU A 256 -3.71 -13.89 -3.59
C LEU A 256 -3.58 -13.72 -2.08
N ARG A 257 -2.78 -12.75 -1.62
CA ARG A 257 -2.59 -12.46 -0.18
C ARG A 257 -3.89 -12.11 0.54
N THR A 258 -4.85 -11.50 -0.15
CA THR A 258 -6.15 -11.08 0.42
C THR A 258 -7.32 -11.94 -0.03
N SER A 259 -7.05 -13.04 -0.75
CA SER A 259 -8.07 -13.91 -1.33
C SER A 259 -9.02 -14.53 -0.30
N ASP A 260 -8.51 -14.97 0.85
CA ASP A 260 -9.30 -15.65 1.88
C ASP A 260 -10.33 -14.74 2.57
N PRO A 261 -9.95 -13.55 3.10
CA PRO A 261 -10.93 -12.59 3.61
C PRO A 261 -11.92 -12.14 2.54
N ALA A 262 -11.48 -11.92 1.31
CA ALA A 262 -12.34 -11.50 0.20
C ALA A 262 -13.38 -12.57 -0.14
N SER A 263 -12.98 -13.84 -0.20
CA SER A 263 -13.90 -14.96 -0.48
C SER A 263 -14.93 -15.15 0.64
N LYS A 264 -14.49 -15.06 1.91
CA LYS A 264 -15.41 -15.12 3.06
C LYS A 264 -16.40 -13.96 3.05
N TRP A 265 -15.93 -12.77 2.70
CA TRP A 265 -16.78 -11.59 2.58
C TRP A 265 -17.78 -11.73 1.43
N LEU A 266 -17.34 -12.24 0.27
CA LEU A 266 -18.19 -12.50 -0.89
C LEU A 266 -19.34 -13.45 -0.54
N ILE A 267 -19.05 -14.56 0.15
CA ILE A 267 -20.07 -15.50 0.64
C ILE A 267 -21.06 -14.80 1.58
N GLN A 268 -20.59 -13.89 2.43
CA GLN A 268 -21.45 -13.16 3.35
C GLN A 268 -22.38 -12.17 2.65
N ILE A 269 -21.88 -11.41 1.67
CA ILE A 269 -22.70 -10.44 0.93
C ILE A 269 -23.65 -11.12 -0.05
N GLN A 270 -23.33 -12.32 -0.52
CA GLN A 270 -24.23 -13.16 -1.31
C GLN A 270 -25.50 -13.56 -0.53
N GLY A 271 -25.53 -13.38 0.80
CA GLY A 271 -26.77 -13.57 1.57
C GLY A 271 -27.77 -12.41 1.45
N ASP A 272 -27.41 -11.28 0.83
CA ASP A 272 -28.30 -10.14 0.62
C ASP A 272 -29.00 -10.22 -0.75
N ASP A 273 -30.32 -10.06 -0.75
CA ASP A 273 -31.15 -10.21 -1.95
C ASP A 273 -30.78 -9.23 -3.07
N ALA A 274 -30.40 -7.99 -2.73
CA ALA A 274 -30.01 -7.00 -3.74
C ALA A 274 -28.71 -7.39 -4.44
N VAL A 275 -27.78 -8.00 -3.70
CA VAL A 275 -26.51 -8.51 -4.24
C VAL A 275 -26.77 -9.73 -5.13
N GLN A 276 -27.72 -10.60 -4.77
CA GLN A 276 -28.10 -11.75 -5.60
C GLN A 276 -28.73 -11.33 -6.94
N VAL A 277 -29.62 -10.33 -6.92
CA VAL A 277 -30.20 -9.78 -8.16
C VAL A 277 -29.09 -9.23 -9.05
N TRP A 278 -28.22 -8.38 -8.51
CA TRP A 278 -27.07 -7.86 -9.25
C TRP A 278 -26.17 -8.96 -9.83
N LEU A 279 -25.81 -9.97 -9.03
CA LEU A 279 -25.02 -11.11 -9.51
C LEU A 279 -25.71 -11.88 -10.63
N SER A 280 -27.04 -12.06 -10.56
CA SER A 280 -27.81 -12.74 -11.60
C SER A 280 -27.82 -11.98 -12.93
N GLU A 281 -27.96 -10.65 -12.87
CA GLU A 281 -27.90 -9.77 -14.05
C GLU A 281 -26.49 -9.77 -14.67
N CYS A 282 -25.45 -9.68 -13.83
CA CYS A 282 -24.06 -9.80 -14.30
C CYS A 282 -23.78 -11.16 -14.94
N ASN A 283 -24.28 -12.25 -14.34
CA ASN A 283 -24.12 -13.59 -14.90
C ASN A 283 -24.77 -13.68 -16.29
N GLU A 284 -25.99 -13.17 -16.46
CA GLU A 284 -26.67 -13.15 -17.76
C GLU A 284 -25.88 -12.36 -18.81
N ALA A 285 -25.43 -11.15 -18.46
CA ALA A 285 -24.63 -10.32 -19.35
C ALA A 285 -23.27 -10.95 -19.71
N ALA A 286 -22.72 -11.79 -18.84
CA ALA A 286 -21.42 -12.43 -19.03
C ALA A 286 -21.46 -13.75 -19.83
N LYS A 287 -22.63 -14.36 -20.04
CA LYS A 287 -22.78 -15.71 -20.64
C LYS A 287 -22.12 -15.85 -22.02
N ASP A 288 -22.16 -14.81 -22.85
CA ASP A 288 -21.59 -14.83 -24.20
C ASP A 288 -20.07 -14.61 -24.22
N PHE A 289 -19.50 -14.17 -23.10
CA PHE A 289 -18.09 -13.78 -23.02
C PHE A 289 -17.23 -14.77 -22.22
N THR A 290 -17.80 -15.46 -21.23
CA THR A 290 -17.08 -16.42 -20.38
C THR A 290 -17.85 -17.72 -20.19
N ALA A 291 -17.11 -18.82 -20.05
CA ALA A 291 -17.67 -20.12 -19.66
C ALA A 291 -17.76 -20.30 -18.12
N ALA A 292 -17.37 -19.28 -17.34
CA ALA A 292 -17.47 -19.32 -15.89
C ALA A 292 -18.92 -19.17 -15.43
N TRP A 293 -19.32 -19.99 -14.45
CA TRP A 293 -20.70 -20.05 -13.95
C TRP A 293 -21.10 -18.86 -13.06
N ASN A 294 -20.14 -18.27 -12.36
CA ASN A 294 -20.37 -17.18 -11.41
C ASN A 294 -19.07 -16.39 -11.11
N LEU A 295 -19.22 -15.29 -10.37
CA LEU A 295 -18.11 -14.45 -9.93
C LEU A 295 -17.03 -15.22 -9.14
N ASP A 296 -17.42 -16.14 -8.25
CA ASP A 296 -16.46 -16.97 -7.50
C ASP A 296 -15.56 -17.80 -8.42
N SER A 297 -16.14 -18.38 -9.47
CA SER A 297 -15.43 -19.16 -10.49
C SER A 297 -14.48 -18.31 -11.34
N LEU A 298 -14.75 -17.01 -11.47
CA LEU A 298 -13.85 -16.07 -12.12
C LEU A 298 -12.70 -15.66 -11.19
N LEU A 299 -12.98 -15.34 -9.93
CA LEU A 299 -12.00 -14.83 -8.96
C LEU A 299 -10.96 -15.87 -8.51
N ILE A 300 -11.19 -17.17 -8.76
CA ILE A 300 -10.21 -18.24 -8.53
C ILE A 300 -9.23 -18.40 -9.70
N LYS A 301 -9.56 -17.91 -10.90
CA LYS A 301 -8.74 -18.11 -12.12
C LYS A 301 -7.31 -17.61 -12.00
N PRO A 302 -7.00 -16.45 -11.38
CA PRO A 302 -5.61 -16.01 -11.23
C PRO A 302 -4.73 -17.04 -10.48
N MET A 303 -5.24 -17.63 -9.39
CA MET A 303 -4.57 -18.72 -8.66
C MET A 303 -4.35 -19.95 -9.56
N GLN A 304 -5.37 -20.31 -10.34
CA GLN A 304 -5.28 -21.43 -11.27
C GLN A 304 -4.28 -21.15 -12.39
N ARG A 305 -4.25 -19.92 -12.94
CA ARG A 305 -3.43 -19.59 -14.09
C ARG A 305 -1.94 -19.65 -13.77
N ILE A 306 -1.51 -19.03 -12.67
CA ILE A 306 -0.10 -19.03 -12.28
C ILE A 306 0.44 -20.45 -12.03
N THR A 307 -0.40 -21.35 -11.51
CA THR A 307 -0.03 -22.77 -11.27
C THR A 307 -0.07 -23.64 -12.53
N LYS A 308 -0.64 -23.16 -13.64
CA LYS A 308 -0.68 -23.90 -14.92
C LYS A 308 0.59 -23.68 -15.75
N TYR A 309 1.28 -22.54 -15.62
CA TYR A 309 2.46 -22.26 -16.44
C TYR A 309 3.58 -23.30 -16.35
N PRO A 310 3.97 -23.81 -15.17
CA PRO A 310 4.99 -24.87 -15.11
C PRO A 310 4.59 -26.11 -15.91
N ASN A 311 3.31 -26.50 -15.88
CA ASN A 311 2.80 -27.65 -16.62
C ASN A 311 2.83 -27.43 -18.14
N LEU A 312 2.44 -26.23 -18.60
CA LEU A 312 2.51 -25.86 -20.02
C LEU A 312 3.96 -25.83 -20.52
N ILE A 313 4.90 -25.36 -19.69
CA ILE A 313 6.33 -25.37 -20.02
C ILE A 313 6.88 -26.81 -20.04
N ILE A 314 6.44 -27.69 -19.15
CA ILE A 314 6.82 -29.11 -19.17
C ILE A 314 6.38 -29.77 -20.48
N GLN A 315 5.13 -29.56 -20.91
CA GLN A 315 4.61 -30.06 -22.18
C GLN A 315 5.42 -29.51 -23.36
N LEU A 316 5.77 -28.23 -23.33
CA LEU A 316 6.58 -27.61 -24.37
C LEU A 316 7.99 -28.23 -24.43
N LEU A 317 8.66 -28.38 -23.28
CA LEU A 317 9.99 -28.97 -23.14
C LEU A 317 10.06 -30.44 -23.60
N GLN A 318 8.96 -31.19 -23.51
CA GLN A 318 8.87 -32.57 -24.00
C GLN A 318 9.11 -32.67 -25.51
N TYR A 319 8.78 -31.62 -26.26
CA TYR A 319 8.92 -31.56 -27.71
C TYR A 319 9.98 -30.55 -28.18
N THR A 320 10.82 -30.05 -27.26
CA THR A 320 11.96 -29.15 -27.55
C THR A 320 13.28 -29.94 -27.56
N PRO A 321 13.99 -30.04 -28.69
CA PRO A 321 15.30 -30.69 -28.78
C PRO A 321 16.35 -30.08 -27.86
N GLU A 322 17.33 -30.87 -27.43
CA GLU A 322 18.45 -30.43 -26.57
C GLU A 322 19.21 -29.23 -27.14
N ASP A 323 19.35 -29.17 -28.46
CA ASP A 323 20.06 -28.13 -29.22
C ASP A 323 19.20 -26.91 -29.59
N HIS A 324 17.92 -26.89 -29.18
CA HIS A 324 17.02 -25.79 -29.49
C HIS A 324 17.36 -24.53 -28.63
N PRO A 325 17.48 -23.33 -29.22
CA PRO A 325 17.92 -22.13 -28.51
C PRO A 325 17.04 -21.73 -27.32
N ASP A 326 15.74 -22.02 -27.40
CA ASP A 326 14.75 -21.73 -26.34
C ASP A 326 14.80 -22.71 -25.14
N ARG A 327 15.48 -23.87 -25.24
CA ARG A 327 15.36 -24.95 -24.24
C ARG A 327 15.89 -24.56 -22.86
N GLU A 328 17.09 -24.00 -22.78
CA GLU A 328 17.69 -23.59 -21.49
C GLU A 328 16.83 -22.53 -20.80
N ALA A 329 16.37 -21.53 -21.56
CA ALA A 329 15.50 -20.48 -21.05
C ALA A 329 14.14 -21.02 -20.58
N LEU A 330 13.58 -22.02 -21.25
CA LEU A 330 12.36 -22.71 -20.80
C LEU A 330 12.58 -23.51 -19.50
N MET A 331 13.71 -24.20 -19.35
CA MET A 331 14.04 -24.90 -18.11
C MET A 331 14.20 -23.94 -16.93
N PHE A 332 14.88 -22.82 -17.17
CA PHE A 332 14.99 -21.73 -16.19
C PHE A 332 13.60 -21.17 -15.83
N ALA A 333 12.79 -20.82 -16.82
CA ALA A 333 11.45 -20.26 -16.62
C ALA A 333 10.55 -21.20 -15.81
N ARG A 334 10.61 -22.51 -16.06
CA ARG A 334 9.87 -23.52 -15.27
C ARG A 334 10.27 -23.47 -13.79
N SER A 335 11.56 -23.57 -13.50
CA SER A 335 12.06 -23.57 -12.12
C SER A 335 11.76 -22.25 -11.41
N ALA A 336 11.93 -21.12 -12.10
CA ALA A 336 11.63 -19.80 -11.56
C ALA A 336 10.13 -19.61 -11.27
N LEU A 337 9.23 -20.14 -12.10
CA LEU A 337 7.78 -20.14 -11.83
C LEU A 337 7.39 -21.04 -10.66
N GLU A 338 7.97 -22.23 -10.55
CA GLU A 338 7.75 -23.12 -9.39
C GLU A 338 8.16 -22.45 -8.08
N ASN A 339 9.34 -21.82 -8.08
CA ASN A 339 9.82 -21.02 -6.94
C ASN A 339 8.90 -19.84 -6.63
N ALA A 340 8.43 -19.11 -7.66
CA ALA A 340 7.49 -18.01 -7.49
C ALA A 340 6.16 -18.46 -6.85
N ILE A 341 5.63 -19.62 -7.23
CA ILE A 341 4.41 -20.19 -6.64
C ILE A 341 4.65 -20.55 -5.16
N LEU A 342 5.78 -21.15 -4.83
CA LEU A 342 6.15 -21.46 -3.45
C LEU A 342 6.28 -20.20 -2.59
N ASP A 343 6.91 -19.15 -3.13
CA ASP A 343 7.05 -17.86 -2.45
C ASP A 343 5.72 -17.16 -2.21
N ILE A 344 4.82 -17.18 -3.20
CA ILE A 344 3.46 -16.65 -3.07
C ILE A 344 2.71 -17.40 -1.98
N ASN A 345 2.77 -18.73 -1.98
CA ASN A 345 2.08 -19.55 -0.99
C ASN A 345 2.64 -19.31 0.43
N LYS A 346 3.96 -19.22 0.58
CA LYS A 346 4.62 -18.86 1.83
C LYS A 346 4.18 -17.48 2.30
N THR A 347 4.12 -16.50 1.41
CA THR A 347 3.69 -15.14 1.73
C THR A 347 2.22 -15.08 2.14
N LYS A 348 1.34 -15.82 1.46
CA LYS A 348 -0.07 -15.97 1.83
C LYS A 348 -0.21 -16.59 3.24
N LYS A 349 0.46 -17.72 3.50
CA LYS A 349 0.48 -18.37 4.83
C LYS A 349 0.97 -17.40 5.92
N ASN A 350 2.06 -16.68 5.66
CA ASN A 350 2.60 -15.71 6.60
C ASN A 350 1.61 -14.57 6.88
N PHE A 351 0.92 -14.07 5.85
CA PHE A 351 -0.10 -13.03 6.00
C PHE A 351 -1.28 -13.48 6.87
N GLU A 352 -1.78 -14.69 6.67
CA GLU A 352 -2.84 -15.26 7.50
C GLU A 352 -2.40 -15.42 8.96
N LEU A 353 -1.20 -15.96 9.18
CA LEU A 353 -0.67 -16.18 10.52
C LEU A 353 -0.47 -14.86 11.27
N VAL A 354 0.10 -13.85 10.60
CA VAL A 354 0.23 -12.49 11.13
C VAL A 354 -1.14 -11.87 11.39
N GLY A 355 -2.12 -12.07 10.50
CA GLY A 355 -3.50 -11.64 10.68
C GLY A 355 -4.14 -12.20 11.94
N GLN A 356 -3.93 -13.50 12.24
CA GLN A 356 -4.41 -14.11 13.49
C GLN A 356 -3.72 -13.54 14.73
N ILE A 357 -2.43 -13.22 14.64
CA ILE A 357 -1.64 -12.65 15.73
C ILE A 357 -2.07 -11.21 16.02
N VAL A 358 -2.17 -10.38 14.98
CA VAL A 358 -2.41 -8.92 15.09
C VAL A 358 -3.90 -8.61 15.23
N GLY A 359 -4.77 -9.33 14.52
CA GLY A 359 -6.21 -9.10 14.39
C GLY A 359 -7.10 -9.58 15.54
N ARG A 360 -6.59 -10.30 16.54
CA ARG A 360 -7.31 -10.49 17.80
C ARG A 360 -7.43 -9.13 18.53
N LYS A 361 -8.50 -8.38 18.24
CA LYS A 361 -9.09 -7.45 19.22
C LYS A 361 -9.28 -8.27 20.49
N ARG A 362 -8.73 -7.81 21.61
CA ARG A 362 -9.05 -8.38 22.92
C ARG A 362 -10.57 -8.35 23.07
N LYS A 363 -11.25 -9.48 22.84
CA LYS A 363 -12.40 -9.82 23.68
C LYS A 363 -11.79 -9.95 25.07
N GLY A 364 -12.04 -8.97 25.93
CA GLY A 364 -11.67 -9.04 27.33
C GLY A 364 -12.41 -10.21 27.96
N LEU A 365 -11.79 -11.38 27.94
CA LEU A 365 -12.18 -12.55 28.72
C LEU A 365 -10.89 -13.19 29.22
N ASP A 366 -10.62 -12.82 30.46
CA ASP A 366 -10.06 -13.67 31.51
C ASP A 366 -9.14 -14.83 31.09
N VAL A 367 -7.84 -14.51 31.00
CA VAL A 367 -6.76 -15.48 31.23
C VAL A 367 -5.84 -14.93 32.33
N ARG A 368 -6.42 -14.23 33.31
CA ARG A 368 -5.71 -13.84 34.54
C ARG A 368 -5.88 -14.92 35.63
N ALA A 369 -6.75 -15.91 35.43
CA ALA A 369 -6.94 -17.03 36.37
C ALA A 369 -6.07 -18.28 36.12
N GLY A 370 -5.36 -18.40 34.97
CA GLY A 370 -4.62 -19.63 34.61
C GLY A 370 -3.10 -19.59 34.74
N PHE A 371 -2.47 -18.42 34.78
CA PHE A 371 -1.00 -18.28 34.75
C PHE A 371 -0.37 -17.82 36.08
N ALA A 372 -1.17 -17.50 37.09
CA ALA A 372 -0.68 -16.89 38.33
C ALA A 372 -0.24 -17.88 39.43
N ARG A 373 -0.23 -19.20 39.17
CA ARG A 373 0.14 -20.21 40.19
C ARG A 373 1.34 -21.10 39.85
N ALA A 374 2.06 -20.85 38.76
CA ALA A 374 3.21 -21.69 38.36
C ALA A 374 4.55 -20.94 38.17
N PHE A 375 4.68 -19.71 38.68
CA PHE A 375 5.95 -18.96 38.65
C PHE A 375 6.31 -18.34 40.00
N GLY A 376 5.97 -19.02 41.08
CA GLY A 376 6.41 -18.69 42.44
C GLY A 376 7.36 -19.76 42.96
N LYS A 377 8.63 -19.40 43.09
CA LYS A 377 9.71 -20.11 43.82
C LYS A 377 10.28 -21.38 43.16
N ARG A 378 11.32 -21.18 42.36
CA ARG A 378 12.65 -21.82 42.52
C ARG A 378 13.64 -21.19 41.53
N VAL A 379 14.23 -20.07 41.95
CA VAL A 379 15.54 -19.65 41.48
C VAL A 379 16.52 -20.37 42.39
N ASP A 380 17.23 -21.37 41.89
CA ASP A 380 18.68 -21.51 42.13
C ASP A 380 19.28 -22.69 41.36
N LYS A 381 20.41 -22.38 40.71
CA LYS A 381 21.39 -23.29 40.09
C LYS A 381 20.88 -24.26 39.01
N LEU A 382 20.81 -23.77 37.78
CA LEU A 382 21.23 -24.54 36.60
C LEU A 382 21.94 -23.59 35.64
N GLN A 383 23.20 -23.88 35.36
CA GLN A 383 24.09 -23.10 34.50
C GLN A 383 23.42 -22.79 33.16
N VAL A 384 23.16 -21.51 32.94
CA VAL A 384 22.68 -20.99 31.68
C VAL A 384 23.85 -21.03 30.69
N LEU A 385 23.96 -22.11 29.92
CA LEU A 385 24.67 -22.08 28.65
C LEU A 385 23.84 -21.22 27.68
N THR A 386 23.88 -19.90 27.88
CA THR A 386 23.21 -18.91 27.04
C THR A 386 24.01 -18.76 25.75
N VAL A 387 23.85 -19.69 24.81
CA VAL A 387 24.06 -19.33 23.41
C VAL A 387 22.86 -18.46 23.04
N ARG A 388 22.96 -17.15 23.32
CA ARG A 388 21.99 -16.16 22.80
C ARG A 388 22.10 -16.21 21.29
N ILE A 389 21.03 -16.63 20.64
CA ILE A 389 20.94 -16.55 19.18
C ILE A 389 21.07 -15.07 18.84
N GLN A 390 22.03 -14.75 17.98
CA GLN A 390 22.32 -13.38 17.57
C GLN A 390 21.05 -12.79 16.92
N GLU A 391 20.72 -11.56 17.32
CA GLU A 391 19.55 -10.89 16.79
C GLU A 391 19.73 -10.61 15.30
N ASP A 392 18.65 -10.80 14.53
CA ASP A 392 18.60 -10.52 13.10
C ASP A 392 19.06 -9.06 12.84
N PRO A 393 20.25 -8.84 12.25
CA PRO A 393 20.83 -7.51 12.09
C PRO A 393 20.01 -6.66 11.11
N GLU A 394 19.40 -7.30 10.11
CA GLU A 394 18.53 -6.66 9.12
C GLU A 394 17.29 -6.09 9.82
N TYR A 395 16.60 -6.93 10.61
CA TYR A 395 15.43 -6.47 11.36
C TYR A 395 15.79 -5.37 12.37
N LYS A 396 16.93 -5.46 13.05
CA LYS A 396 17.34 -4.46 14.04
C LYS A 396 17.52 -3.08 13.41
N ALA A 397 18.19 -3.00 12.26
CA ALA A 397 18.33 -1.75 11.51
C ALA A 397 16.97 -1.17 11.09
N LEU A 398 16.03 -2.03 10.66
CA LEU A 398 14.66 -1.61 10.32
C LEU A 398 13.88 -1.10 11.55
N GLN A 399 14.06 -1.72 12.70
CA GLN A 399 13.42 -1.29 13.96
C GLN A 399 13.95 0.08 14.43
N GLU A 400 15.26 0.29 14.36
CA GLU A 400 15.88 1.57 14.71
C GLU A 400 15.38 2.69 13.78
N LYS A 401 15.44 2.47 12.46
CA LYS A 401 14.92 3.41 11.46
C LYS A 401 13.43 3.73 11.67
N PHE A 402 12.61 2.72 11.98
CA PHE A 402 11.18 2.92 12.26
C PHE A 402 10.96 3.85 13.47
N GLY A 403 11.76 3.68 14.53
CA GLY A 403 11.72 4.54 15.71
C GLY A 403 12.13 5.97 15.41
N ASP A 404 13.23 6.15 14.67
CA ASP A 404 13.73 7.46 14.27
C ASP A 404 12.71 8.23 13.41
N ASP A 405 12.14 7.57 12.41
CA ASP A 405 11.14 8.17 11.52
C ASP A 405 9.87 8.57 12.30
N TYR A 406 9.44 7.73 13.24
CA TYR A 406 8.28 8.04 14.10
C TYR A 406 8.54 9.28 14.97
N LEU A 407 9.71 9.38 15.60
CA LEU A 407 10.07 10.55 16.43
C LEU A 407 10.19 11.83 15.59
N ARG A 408 10.81 11.75 14.40
CA ARG A 408 10.87 12.87 13.46
C ARG A 408 9.49 13.37 13.08
N LEU A 409 8.56 12.45 12.79
CA LEU A 409 7.19 12.79 12.43
C LEU A 409 6.44 13.51 13.57
N GLN A 410 6.60 13.04 14.81
CA GLN A 410 6.02 13.70 15.99
C GLN A 410 6.63 15.10 16.20
N ALA A 411 7.94 15.25 16.03
CA ALA A 411 8.60 16.54 16.12
C ALA A 411 8.10 17.52 15.04
N MET A 412 7.94 17.06 13.79
CA MET A 412 7.39 17.86 12.69
C MET A 412 5.96 18.33 12.99
N LEU A 413 5.09 17.43 13.47
CA LEU A 413 3.72 17.81 13.86
C LEU A 413 3.74 18.91 14.93
N ARG A 414 4.54 18.73 15.99
CA ARG A 414 4.67 19.71 17.06
C ARG A 414 5.20 21.07 16.56
N ASN A 415 6.12 21.07 15.60
CA ASN A 415 6.63 22.30 14.99
C ASN A 415 5.54 23.05 14.20
N VAL A 416 4.69 22.33 13.46
CA VAL A 416 3.57 22.95 12.72
C VAL A 416 2.51 23.49 13.69
N GLU A 417 2.20 22.75 14.76
CA GLU A 417 1.32 23.25 15.83
C GLU A 417 1.89 24.45 16.57
N PHE A 418 3.21 24.49 16.75
CA PHE A 418 3.88 25.65 17.31
C PHE A 418 3.80 26.86 16.37
N TYR A 419 3.98 26.65 15.07
CA TYR A 419 3.80 27.70 14.06
C TYR A 419 2.39 28.30 14.09
N THR A 420 1.33 27.50 14.18
CA THR A 420 -0.05 28.02 14.24
C THR A 420 -0.29 28.88 15.48
N ARG A 421 0.24 28.47 16.64
CA ARG A 421 0.19 29.26 17.88
C ARG A 421 0.94 30.58 17.73
N GLN A 422 2.17 30.54 17.21
CA GLN A 422 3.01 31.70 16.98
C GLN A 422 2.32 32.73 16.06
N VAL A 423 1.77 32.29 14.91
CA VAL A 423 1.06 33.20 14.00
C VAL A 423 -0.15 33.84 14.68
N SER A 424 -0.94 33.05 15.41
CA SER A 424 -2.09 33.58 16.14
C SER A 424 -1.68 34.62 17.18
N GLU A 425 -0.60 34.35 17.92
CA GLU A 425 -0.07 35.26 18.93
C GLU A 425 0.46 36.56 18.30
N TYR A 426 1.22 36.47 17.21
CA TYR A 426 1.71 37.64 16.47
C TYR A 426 0.57 38.53 15.99
N VAL A 427 -0.48 37.95 15.39
CA VAL A 427 -1.64 38.74 14.93
C VAL A 427 -2.36 39.37 16.11
N HIS A 428 -2.56 38.63 17.20
CA HIS A 428 -3.23 39.16 18.39
C HIS A 428 -2.48 40.35 18.99
N GLN A 429 -1.17 40.22 19.21
CA GLN A 429 -0.32 41.30 19.73
C GLN A 429 -0.30 42.50 18.79
N PHE A 430 -0.25 42.25 17.48
CA PHE A 430 -0.28 43.31 16.47
C PHE A 430 -1.61 44.09 16.48
N LEU A 431 -2.74 43.39 16.55
CA LEU A 431 -4.07 44.01 16.67
C LEU A 431 -4.24 44.80 17.97
N GLN A 432 -3.66 44.31 19.07
CA GLN A 432 -3.66 45.02 20.35
C GLN A 432 -2.88 46.34 20.26
N LEU A 433 -1.69 46.31 19.66
CA LEU A 433 -0.89 47.51 19.40
C LEU A 433 -1.66 48.51 18.53
N LEU A 434 -2.27 48.03 17.46
CA LEU A 434 -3.05 48.84 16.53
C LEU A 434 -4.27 49.50 17.21
N SER A 435 -4.92 48.77 18.11
CA SER A 435 -6.04 49.28 18.92
C SER A 435 -5.60 50.35 19.91
N ALA A 436 -4.45 50.18 20.56
CA ALA A 436 -3.88 51.17 21.46
C ALA A 436 -3.49 52.47 20.72
N MET A 437 -2.89 52.35 19.53
CA MET A 437 -2.57 53.49 18.67
C MET A 437 -3.82 54.26 18.26
N ASN A 438 -4.88 53.57 17.81
CA ASN A 438 -6.15 54.18 17.45
C ASN A 438 -6.82 54.88 18.63
N LEU A 439 -6.76 54.30 19.85
CA LEU A 439 -7.26 54.94 21.05
C LEU A 439 -6.52 56.25 21.34
N MET A 440 -5.18 56.24 21.28
CA MET A 440 -4.36 57.44 21.50
C MET A 440 -4.70 58.57 20.54
N MET A 441 -4.89 58.25 19.25
CA MET A 441 -5.26 59.25 18.25
C MET A 441 -6.64 59.86 18.50
N ARG A 442 -7.59 59.11 19.07
CA ARG A 442 -8.93 59.64 19.41
C ARG A 442 -8.95 60.55 20.63
N LEU A 443 -7.92 60.51 21.49
CA LEU A 443 -7.90 61.32 22.71
C LEU A 443 -7.64 62.80 22.43
N GLN A 444 -6.83 63.12 21.41
CA GLN A 444 -6.52 64.49 20.98
C GLN A 444 -6.27 64.53 19.47
N PRO A 445 -6.85 65.50 18.73
CA PRO A 445 -6.56 65.69 17.31
C PRO A 445 -5.08 65.92 17.06
N SER A 446 -4.52 65.23 16.07
CA SER A 446 -3.11 65.41 15.68
C SER A 446 -2.96 66.71 14.88
N PRO A 447 -1.85 67.47 15.04
CA PRO A 447 -1.50 68.54 14.11
C PRO A 447 -1.20 68.04 12.69
N TYR A 448 -1.16 66.72 12.47
CA TYR A 448 -0.90 66.07 11.19
C TYR A 448 -2.13 65.23 10.72
N PRO A 449 -3.18 65.86 10.17
CA PRO A 449 -4.42 65.18 9.78
C PRO A 449 -4.24 64.14 8.66
N GLU A 450 -3.24 64.33 7.79
CA GLU A 450 -2.90 63.38 6.73
C GLU A 450 -2.40 62.04 7.28
N ILE A 451 -1.59 62.09 8.35
CA ILE A 451 -1.07 60.90 9.04
C ILE A 451 -2.21 60.18 9.76
N GLU A 452 -3.10 60.93 10.41
CA GLU A 452 -4.28 60.39 11.07
C GLU A 452 -5.22 59.67 10.10
N SER A 453 -5.46 60.25 8.92
CA SER A 453 -6.23 59.62 7.85
C SER A 453 -5.59 58.33 7.32
N LYS A 454 -4.26 58.29 7.17
CA LYS A 454 -3.54 57.06 6.76
C LYS A 454 -3.68 55.96 7.81
N TRP A 455 -3.45 56.28 9.08
CA TRP A 455 -3.59 55.30 10.17
C TRP A 455 -5.01 54.79 10.35
N ALA A 456 -6.04 55.65 10.20
CA ALA A 456 -7.43 55.22 10.25
C ALA A 456 -7.76 54.23 9.12
N ARG A 457 -7.29 54.49 7.89
CA ARG A 457 -7.42 53.56 6.75
C ARG A 457 -6.69 52.23 7.01
N PHE A 458 -5.47 52.28 7.56
CA PHE A 458 -4.71 51.09 7.95
C PHE A 458 -5.46 50.26 9.00
N TYR A 459 -5.95 50.92 10.05
CA TYR A 459 -6.72 50.31 11.12
C TYR A 459 -7.93 49.54 10.58
N ILE A 460 -8.75 50.18 9.75
CA ILE A 460 -9.95 49.54 9.17
C ILE A 460 -9.57 48.35 8.28
N SER A 461 -8.52 48.48 7.46
CA SER A 461 -8.05 47.39 6.58
C SER A 461 -7.70 46.12 7.37
N ILE A 462 -7.03 46.28 8.52
CA ILE A 462 -6.51 45.19 9.35
C ILE A 462 -7.49 44.71 10.43
N ASN A 463 -8.42 45.54 10.89
CA ASN A 463 -9.35 45.18 11.97
C ASN A 463 -10.33 44.04 11.59
N VAL A 464 -10.43 43.70 10.29
CA VAL A 464 -11.24 42.60 9.76
C VAL A 464 -10.43 41.28 9.64
N GLU A 465 -9.15 41.28 10.03
CA GLU A 465 -8.20 40.19 9.77
C GLU A 465 -8.44 38.92 10.59
N ASN A 466 -9.25 38.97 11.65
CA ASN A 466 -9.58 37.77 12.44
C ASN A 466 -10.17 36.64 11.55
N VAL A 467 -10.98 37.00 10.54
CA VAL A 467 -11.54 36.03 9.59
C VAL A 467 -10.46 35.42 8.69
N ALA A 468 -9.49 36.22 8.26
CA ALA A 468 -8.38 35.74 7.43
C ALA A 468 -7.42 34.85 8.22
N LEU A 469 -7.16 35.18 9.49
CA LEU A 469 -6.38 34.35 10.41
C LEU A 469 -7.07 32.99 10.62
N ASP A 470 -8.37 32.97 10.94
CA ASP A 470 -9.11 31.73 11.14
C ASP A 470 -9.07 30.85 9.88
N GLN A 471 -9.23 31.46 8.70
CA GLN A 471 -9.09 30.74 7.43
C GLN A 471 -7.68 30.16 7.25
N HIS A 472 -6.63 30.94 7.49
CA HIS A 472 -5.24 30.47 7.42
C HIS A 472 -4.99 29.28 8.35
N LEU A 473 -5.38 29.40 9.63
CA LEU A 473 -5.24 28.34 10.62
C LEU A 473 -6.02 27.08 10.25
N ALA A 474 -7.24 27.24 9.72
CA ALA A 474 -8.06 26.13 9.23
C ALA A 474 -7.39 25.41 8.05
N GLN A 475 -6.78 26.13 7.12
CA GLN A 475 -6.05 25.54 5.99
C GLN A 475 -4.81 24.76 6.47
N VAL A 476 -4.01 25.31 7.40
CA VAL A 476 -2.86 24.59 7.98
C VAL A 476 -3.31 23.33 8.70
N ARG A 477 -4.41 23.40 9.46
CA ARG A 477 -4.98 22.24 10.15
C ARG A 477 -5.37 21.14 9.17
N LYS A 478 -6.18 21.48 8.17
CA LYS A 478 -6.73 20.54 7.19
C LYS A 478 -5.67 19.92 6.27
N HIS A 479 -4.71 20.72 5.80
CA HIS A 479 -3.79 20.29 4.74
C HIS A 479 -2.40 19.88 5.23
N VAL A 480 -2.09 20.05 6.52
CA VAL A 480 -0.78 19.72 7.10
C VAL A 480 -0.94 18.90 8.39
N ILE A 481 -1.62 19.43 9.41
CA ILE A 481 -1.74 18.80 10.73
C ILE A 481 -2.52 17.47 10.66
N GLU A 482 -3.70 17.49 10.06
CA GLU A 482 -4.55 16.29 9.92
C GLU A 482 -3.86 15.17 9.13
N PRO A 483 -3.27 15.42 7.94
CA PRO A 483 -2.47 14.41 7.24
C PRO A 483 -1.33 13.83 8.08
N PHE A 484 -0.53 14.66 8.77
CA PHE A 484 0.53 14.17 9.64
C PHE A 484 0.00 13.31 10.79
N ALA A 485 -1.10 13.73 11.42
CA ALA A 485 -1.74 12.95 12.48
C ALA A 485 -2.25 11.59 11.98
N LEU A 486 -2.78 11.52 10.75
CA LEU A 486 -3.18 10.26 10.12
C LEU A 486 -1.98 9.35 9.87
N VAL A 487 -0.85 9.88 9.37
CA VAL A 487 0.38 9.10 9.18
C VAL A 487 0.88 8.56 10.52
N ILE A 488 0.91 9.37 11.59
CA ILE A 488 1.31 8.91 12.93
C ILE A 488 0.44 7.73 13.39
N ARG A 489 -0.89 7.79 13.20
CA ARG A 489 -1.79 6.68 13.53
C ARG A 489 -1.48 5.40 12.73
N CYS A 490 -0.94 5.51 11.52
CA CYS A 490 -0.52 4.34 10.74
C CYS A 490 0.64 3.57 11.38
N TYR A 491 1.48 4.21 12.21
CA TYR A 491 2.59 3.56 12.91
C TYR A 491 2.13 2.68 14.09
N ASP A 492 0.88 2.79 14.57
CA ASP A 492 0.38 2.01 15.70
C ASP A 492 0.32 0.51 15.44
N ARG A 493 -0.14 0.11 14.24
CA ARG A 493 -0.31 -1.31 13.88
C ARG A 493 1.05 -2.02 13.72
N PRO A 494 2.03 -1.46 12.97
CA PRO A 494 3.39 -2.00 12.93
C PRO A 494 4.02 -2.05 14.32
N SER A 495 3.87 -1.00 15.14
CA SER A 495 4.39 -0.99 16.52
C SER A 495 3.84 -2.14 17.36
N LEU A 496 2.55 -2.46 17.23
CA LEU A 496 1.94 -3.60 17.91
C LEU A 496 2.49 -4.94 17.38
N ALA A 497 2.69 -5.07 16.07
CA ALA A 497 3.28 -6.25 15.45
C ALA A 497 4.72 -6.47 15.94
N MET A 498 5.54 -5.42 16.01
CA MET A 498 6.91 -5.47 16.54
C MET A 498 6.93 -5.87 18.02
N LYS A 499 6.01 -5.33 18.85
CA LYS A 499 5.84 -5.75 20.26
C LYS A 499 5.45 -7.23 20.36
N LYS A 500 4.56 -7.72 19.48
CA LYS A 500 4.12 -9.13 19.44
C LYS A 500 5.25 -10.07 18.98
N ARG A 501 6.14 -9.62 18.10
CA ARG A 501 7.38 -10.33 17.71
C ARG A 501 8.34 -10.43 18.89
N ALA A 502 8.65 -9.30 19.54
CA ALA A 502 9.56 -9.26 20.68
C ALA A 502 9.13 -10.22 21.80
N LYS A 503 7.81 -10.29 22.09
CA LYS A 503 7.27 -11.23 23.08
C LYS A 503 7.47 -12.71 22.72
N ARG A 504 7.38 -13.07 21.43
CA ARG A 504 7.52 -14.46 20.96
C ARG A 504 8.96 -14.90 20.76
N ARG A 505 9.91 -13.96 20.73
CA ARG A 505 11.33 -14.22 20.50
C ARG A 505 11.90 -15.24 21.49
N VAL A 506 11.57 -15.11 22.78
CA VAL A 506 12.10 -16.01 23.82
C VAL A 506 11.67 -17.45 23.59
N ASP A 507 10.44 -17.68 23.13
CA ASP A 507 9.94 -19.01 22.82
C ASP A 507 10.58 -19.57 21.54
N TYR A 508 10.80 -18.73 20.52
CA TYR A 508 11.55 -19.10 19.31
C TYR A 508 12.99 -19.52 19.64
N GLU A 509 13.69 -18.74 20.47
CA GLU A 509 15.06 -19.07 20.90
C GLU A 509 15.12 -20.41 21.63
N ARG A 510 14.11 -20.71 22.46
CA ARG A 510 13.97 -22.00 23.14
C ARG A 510 13.77 -23.14 22.14
N VAL A 511 12.94 -22.96 21.11
CA VAL A 511 12.73 -23.96 20.06
C VAL A 511 14.03 -24.25 19.31
N GLU A 512 14.75 -23.20 18.90
CA GLU A 512 16.02 -23.35 18.19
C GLU A 512 17.09 -24.05 19.04
N GLN A 513 17.15 -23.74 20.34
CA GLN A 513 18.03 -24.47 21.27
C GLN A 513 17.64 -25.95 21.40
N LEU A 514 16.35 -26.27 21.48
CA LEU A 514 15.87 -27.66 21.54
C LEU A 514 16.18 -28.42 20.25
N LYS A 515 15.99 -27.79 19.08
CA LYS A 515 16.38 -28.36 17.78
C LYS A 515 17.88 -28.63 17.70
N LYS A 516 18.72 -27.66 18.10
CA LYS A 516 20.19 -27.83 18.15
C LYS A 516 20.62 -28.92 19.12
N ALA A 517 19.88 -29.11 20.22
CA ALA A 517 20.09 -30.18 21.17
C ALA A 517 19.50 -31.54 20.74
N GLY A 518 18.92 -31.65 19.53
CA GLY A 518 18.29 -32.86 19.03
C GLY A 518 17.04 -33.31 19.80
N LYS A 519 16.45 -32.44 20.62
CA LYS A 519 15.28 -32.74 21.45
C LYS A 519 13.99 -32.50 20.67
N LYS A 520 12.97 -33.34 20.92
CA LYS A 520 11.64 -33.16 20.33
C LYS A 520 11.03 -31.83 20.81
N VAL A 521 10.53 -31.05 19.87
CA VAL A 521 9.83 -29.79 20.13
C VAL A 521 8.34 -30.10 20.29
N ASP A 522 7.73 -29.56 21.34
CA ASP A 522 6.28 -29.66 21.54
C ASP A 522 5.53 -28.92 20.42
N LYS A 523 4.37 -29.44 20.01
CA LYS A 523 3.54 -28.90 18.93
C LYS A 523 3.19 -27.43 19.18
N GLN A 524 2.78 -27.08 20.41
CA GLN A 524 2.45 -25.70 20.76
C GLN A 524 3.65 -24.76 20.66
N LEU A 525 4.82 -25.22 21.08
CA LEU A 525 6.04 -24.43 21.02
C LEU A 525 6.53 -24.25 19.57
N GLY A 526 6.37 -25.30 18.74
CA GLY A 526 6.61 -25.25 17.30
C GLY A 526 5.70 -24.24 16.58
N GLU A 527 4.40 -24.22 16.92
CA GLU A 527 3.45 -23.24 16.38
C GLU A 527 3.83 -21.79 16.74
N VAL A 528 4.33 -21.55 17.96
CA VAL A 528 4.79 -20.21 18.38
C VAL A 528 6.06 -19.79 17.62
N ALA A 529 6.96 -20.74 17.31
CA ALA A 529 8.14 -20.48 16.48
C ALA A 529 7.75 -20.16 15.03
N GLU A 530 6.83 -20.90 14.42
CA GLU A 530 6.29 -20.58 13.08
C GLU A 530 5.64 -19.19 13.05
N GLN A 531 4.88 -18.84 14.09
CA GLN A 531 4.30 -17.51 14.25
C GLN A 531 5.36 -16.41 14.34
N TYR A 532 6.48 -16.67 15.03
CA TYR A 532 7.58 -15.72 15.11
C TYR A 532 8.26 -15.54 13.76
N GLU A 533 8.58 -16.62 13.04
CA GLU A 533 9.22 -16.56 11.72
C GLU A 533 8.34 -15.82 10.71
N ALA A 534 7.06 -16.17 10.62
CA ALA A 534 6.11 -15.50 9.74
C ALA A 534 6.00 -13.99 10.04
N LEU A 535 5.97 -13.63 11.32
CA LEU A 535 5.90 -12.23 11.76
C LEU A 535 7.22 -11.49 11.51
N ASN A 536 8.37 -12.15 11.68
CA ASN A 536 9.69 -11.59 11.38
C ASN A 536 9.82 -11.26 9.89
N GLU A 537 9.56 -12.23 9.03
CA GLU A 537 9.66 -12.07 7.56
C GLU A 537 8.68 -11.03 7.03
N MET A 538 7.44 -11.02 7.53
CA MET A 538 6.47 -10.01 7.15
C MET A 538 6.90 -8.61 7.58
N LEU A 539 7.43 -8.45 8.79
CA LEU A 539 7.93 -7.15 9.26
C LEU A 539 9.11 -6.66 8.42
N LYS A 540 10.05 -7.54 8.05
CA LYS A 540 11.17 -7.17 7.17
C LYS A 540 10.71 -6.71 5.79
N LYS A 541 9.67 -7.34 5.24
CA LYS A 541 9.11 -6.98 3.92
C LYS A 541 8.28 -5.69 3.95
N GLU A 542 7.48 -5.47 5.01
CA GLU A 542 6.49 -4.38 5.05
C GLU A 542 7.00 -3.11 5.76
N LEU A 543 7.87 -3.22 6.77
CA LEU A 543 8.42 -2.03 7.47
C LEU A 543 9.09 -1.02 6.54
N PRO A 544 9.90 -1.41 5.54
CA PRO A 544 10.56 -0.45 4.64
C PRO A 544 9.59 0.39 3.81
N LYS A 545 8.37 -0.09 3.58
CA LYS A 545 7.37 0.62 2.76
C LYS A 545 6.82 1.85 3.48
N LEU A 546 6.67 1.79 4.81
CA LEU A 546 6.06 2.86 5.58
C LEU A 546 6.88 4.17 5.52
N PRO A 547 8.21 4.18 5.74
CA PRO A 547 9.04 5.38 5.54
C PRO A 547 8.89 6.01 4.15
N VAL A 548 8.82 5.20 3.08
CA VAL A 548 8.66 5.70 1.70
C VAL A 548 7.34 6.46 1.54
N TYR A 549 6.25 5.96 2.12
CA TYR A 549 4.97 6.68 2.09
C TYR A 549 4.96 7.89 3.04
N THR A 550 5.61 7.79 4.21
CA THR A 550 5.77 8.92 5.14
C THR A 550 6.52 10.08 4.49
N GLU A 551 7.59 9.81 3.74
CA GLU A 551 8.35 10.81 3.01
C GLU A 551 7.49 11.50 1.93
N LYS A 552 6.77 10.70 1.13
CA LYS A 552 5.85 11.23 0.10
C LYS A 552 4.80 12.17 0.70
N ILE A 553 4.16 11.76 1.79
CA ILE A 553 3.16 12.59 2.47
C ILE A 553 3.83 13.82 3.10
N GLY A 554 5.01 13.67 3.70
CA GLY A 554 5.79 14.77 4.24
C GLY A 554 6.08 15.85 3.19
N ASN A 555 6.49 15.47 1.98
CA ASN A 555 6.75 16.39 0.87
C ASN A 555 5.47 17.12 0.41
N ILE A 556 4.33 16.41 0.34
CA ILE A 556 3.03 17.02 0.02
C ILE A 556 2.64 18.04 1.09
N CYS A 557 2.74 17.67 2.37
CA CYS A 557 2.45 18.55 3.50
C CYS A 557 3.36 19.80 3.50
N LEU A 558 4.64 19.63 3.18
CA LEU A 558 5.58 20.74 3.08
C LEU A 558 5.19 21.69 1.95
N GLY A 559 4.91 21.17 0.75
CA GLY A 559 4.45 21.97 -0.38
C GLY A 559 3.15 22.74 -0.06
N ASN A 560 2.19 22.07 0.59
CA ASN A 560 0.95 22.70 1.05
C ASN A 560 1.24 23.82 2.07
N LEU A 561 2.10 23.57 3.05
CA LEU A 561 2.44 24.58 4.07
C LEU A 561 3.06 25.82 3.44
N VAL A 562 4.01 25.66 2.51
CA VAL A 562 4.63 26.77 1.78
C VAL A 562 3.58 27.56 0.99
N CYS A 563 2.68 26.87 0.26
CA CYS A 563 1.62 27.53 -0.50
C CYS A 563 0.66 28.32 0.41
N ILE A 564 0.30 27.75 1.57
CA ILE A 564 -0.56 28.40 2.55
C ILE A 564 0.14 29.64 3.14
N GLN A 565 1.43 29.52 3.49
CA GLN A 565 2.24 30.64 3.96
C GLN A 565 2.35 31.76 2.92
N LEU A 566 2.60 31.43 1.65
CA LEU A 566 2.66 32.43 0.57
C LEU A 566 1.33 33.18 0.42
N LYS A 567 0.20 32.47 0.47
CA LYS A 567 -1.13 33.10 0.46
C LYS A 567 -1.32 34.02 1.66
N TRP A 568 -0.93 33.57 2.85
CA TRP A 568 -0.98 34.38 4.07
C TRP A 568 -0.17 35.68 3.94
N PHE A 569 1.09 35.59 3.50
CA PHE A 569 1.92 36.77 3.26
C PHE A 569 1.36 37.68 2.17
N SER A 570 0.76 37.11 1.12
CA SER A 570 0.08 37.90 0.08
C SER A 570 -1.11 38.67 0.64
N THR A 571 -1.92 38.06 1.52
CA THR A 571 -3.02 38.76 2.20
C THR A 571 -2.48 39.94 3.00
N TRP A 572 -1.46 39.73 3.83
CA TRP A 572 -0.82 40.81 4.59
C TRP A 572 -0.29 41.93 3.69
N LYS A 573 0.34 41.58 2.57
CA LYS A 573 0.85 42.55 1.59
C LYS A 573 -0.27 43.43 1.05
N GLU A 574 -1.39 42.84 0.61
CA GLU A 574 -2.53 43.61 0.11
C GLU A 574 -3.16 44.49 1.19
N LYS A 575 -3.20 44.03 2.44
CA LYS A 575 -3.70 44.83 3.57
C LYS A 575 -2.84 46.05 3.88
N VAL A 576 -1.52 45.89 3.87
CA VAL A 576 -0.55 46.98 4.09
C VAL A 576 -0.55 47.95 2.92
N LYS A 577 -0.76 47.47 1.69
CA LYS A 577 -0.78 48.29 0.47
C LYS A 577 -1.84 49.39 0.49
N VAL A 578 -2.95 49.21 1.22
CA VAL A 578 -4.04 50.20 1.33
C VAL A 578 -3.58 51.60 1.77
N VAL A 579 -2.45 51.68 2.48
CA VAL A 579 -1.91 52.95 2.98
C VAL A 579 -0.65 53.44 2.29
N LEU A 580 -0.19 52.72 1.26
CA LEU A 580 0.88 53.16 0.38
C LEU A 580 0.26 53.99 -0.75
N GLU A 581 0.68 55.25 -0.88
CA GLU A 581 0.17 56.19 -1.90
C GLU A 581 0.73 55.88 -3.29
N ASP A 582 1.94 55.32 -3.38
CA ASP A 582 2.58 54.87 -4.60
C ASP A 582 2.75 53.35 -4.62
N ALA A 583 2.76 52.75 -5.81
CA ALA A 583 3.11 51.34 -6.00
C ALA A 583 4.58 51.03 -5.66
N HIS A 584 5.39 52.07 -5.41
CA HIS A 584 6.77 51.96 -4.95
C HIS A 584 6.81 51.60 -3.46
N VAL A 585 7.36 50.44 -3.14
CA VAL A 585 7.67 50.05 -1.76
C VAL A 585 9.06 50.61 -1.46
N PRO A 586 9.20 51.65 -0.61
CA PRO A 586 10.50 52.25 -0.34
C PRO A 586 11.44 51.24 0.31
N GLU A 587 12.71 51.24 -0.09
CA GLU A 587 13.71 50.41 0.56
C GLU A 587 13.94 50.86 2.01
N LEU A 588 14.38 49.94 2.88
CA LEU A 588 14.62 50.25 4.29
C LEU A 588 15.56 51.45 4.48
N ALA A 589 16.55 51.61 3.59
CA ALA A 589 17.45 52.76 3.59
C ALA A 589 16.70 54.09 3.35
N GLU A 590 15.77 54.12 2.40
CA GLU A 590 14.94 55.29 2.09
C GLU A 590 14.02 55.64 3.27
N VAL A 591 13.43 54.61 3.91
CA VAL A 591 12.59 54.77 5.10
C VAL A 591 13.40 55.36 6.26
N LEU A 592 14.61 54.84 6.52
CA LEU A 592 15.47 55.31 7.59
C LEU A 592 15.93 56.76 7.37
N VAL A 593 16.32 57.13 6.15
CA VAL A 593 16.72 58.51 5.82
C VAL A 593 15.55 59.47 6.00
N SER A 594 14.35 59.10 5.51
CA SER A 594 13.14 59.91 5.66
C SER A 594 12.73 60.06 7.13
N PHE A 595 12.82 58.97 7.91
CA PHE A 595 12.55 58.97 9.35
C PHE A 595 13.54 59.85 10.11
N GLN A 596 14.84 59.69 9.90
CA GLN A 596 15.87 60.47 10.60
C GLN A 596 15.74 61.98 10.35
N ARG A 597 15.38 62.38 9.13
CA ARG A 597 15.09 63.78 8.80
C ARG A 597 13.90 64.30 9.61
N LYS A 598 12.74 63.63 9.54
CA LYS A 598 11.53 64.04 10.28
C LYS A 598 11.71 63.98 11.80
N PHE A 599 12.48 63.01 12.28
CA PHE A 599 12.78 62.84 13.70
C PHE A 599 13.58 64.03 14.23
N ARG A 600 14.56 64.54 13.47
CA ARG A 600 15.33 65.73 13.83
C ARG A 600 14.43 66.95 14.01
N ASP A 601 13.49 67.17 13.08
CA ASP A 601 12.54 68.28 13.13
C ASP A 601 11.61 68.17 14.36
N MET A 602 11.12 66.96 14.65
CA MET A 602 10.34 66.66 15.87
C MET A 602 11.16 66.86 17.14
N GLU A 603 12.41 66.42 17.15
CA GLU A 603 13.32 66.54 18.30
C GLU A 603 13.63 68.00 18.61
N GLU A 604 13.73 68.85 17.59
CA GLU A 604 13.90 70.31 17.74
C GLU A 604 12.62 70.97 18.29
N GLN A 605 11.44 70.60 17.79
CA GLN A 605 10.15 71.06 18.35
C GLN A 605 9.99 70.66 19.83
N VAL A 606 10.35 69.42 20.17
CA VAL A 606 10.27 68.89 21.52
C VAL A 606 11.28 69.59 22.44
N ARG A 607 12.50 69.86 21.97
CA ARG A 607 13.50 70.70 22.67
C ARG A 607 13.05 72.16 22.87
N GLY A 608 12.18 72.68 22.02
CA GLY A 608 11.54 73.98 22.16
C GLY A 608 10.45 74.04 23.24
N THR A 609 10.03 72.90 23.80
CA THR A 609 9.02 72.89 24.87
C THR A 609 9.64 73.23 26.23
N GLY A 610 8.94 74.06 27.01
CA GLY A 610 9.37 74.43 28.37
C GLY A 610 9.43 73.26 29.37
N ILE A 611 9.01 72.05 28.96
CA ILE A 611 9.14 70.83 29.75
C ILE A 611 10.58 70.32 29.72
N LEU A 612 11.24 70.35 28.56
CA LEU A 612 12.62 69.87 28.38
C LEU A 612 13.66 70.98 28.45
N ASN A 613 13.25 72.23 28.25
CA ASN A 613 14.12 73.39 28.38
C ASN A 613 13.53 74.39 29.40
N PRO A 614 13.84 74.24 30.70
CA PRO A 614 13.22 75.03 31.78
C PRO A 614 13.43 76.54 31.65
N SER A 615 14.47 76.96 30.92
CA SER A 615 14.80 78.37 30.62
C SER A 615 13.80 79.03 29.66
N LEU A 616 13.01 78.25 28.90
CA LEU A 616 11.95 78.74 28.01
C LEU A 616 10.60 78.95 28.73
N LYS A 617 10.48 78.57 30.01
CA LYS A 617 9.32 78.97 30.82
C LYS A 617 9.43 80.46 31.10
N LEU A 618 8.74 81.28 30.31
CA LEU A 618 8.53 82.70 30.61
C LEU A 618 8.14 82.84 32.09
N ARG A 619 8.95 83.57 32.86
CA ARG A 619 8.51 84.12 34.15
C ARG A 619 7.26 84.94 33.88
N THR A 620 6.10 84.41 34.23
CA THR A 620 4.89 85.22 34.36
C THR A 620 5.18 86.37 35.34
N PRO A 621 4.78 87.61 35.02
CA PRO A 621 4.93 88.74 35.94
C PRO A 621 4.17 88.52 37.25
#